data_AF-A0A7X2MN03-F1
#
_entry.id   AF-A0A7X2MN03-F1
#
_cell.length_a   1.000
_cell.length_b   1.000
_cell.length_c   1.000
_cell.angle_alpha   90.00
_cell.angle_beta   90.00
_cell.angle_gamma   90.00
#
_symmetry.space_group_name_H-M   'P 1'
#
loop_
_entity.id
_entity.type
_entity.pdbx_description
1 polymer ?
#
loop_
_entity_poly.entity_id
_entity_poly.type
_entity_poly.pdbx_seq_one_letter_code
_entity_poly.pdbx_strand_id
1 'polypeptide(L)' 'EGIDQNGYRLIVNCNQHGGQEVYHIHMHLLGGEPLGPMLSN' A
#
# COMPACT_ATOMS: atom_id res chain seq x y z
N GLU A 1 -8.01 -5.34 14.37
CA GLU A 1 -8.25 -6.79 14.21
C GLU A 1 -9.07 -7.03 12.95
N GLY A 2 -8.96 -8.22 12.35
CA GLY A 2 -9.74 -8.60 11.15
C GLY A 2 -9.20 -8.06 9.82
N ILE A 3 -7.93 -7.64 9.75
CA ILE A 3 -7.33 -7.14 8.50
C ILE A 3 -7.28 -8.22 7.41
N ASP A 4 -7.09 -9.48 7.80
CA ASP A 4 -7.12 -10.67 6.94
C ASP A 4 -8.53 -10.96 6.38
N GLN A 5 -9.58 -10.60 7.11
CA GLN A 5 -10.97 -10.84 6.74
C GLN A 5 -11.59 -9.65 5.99
N ASN A 6 -11.34 -8.43 6.46
CA ASN A 6 -11.89 -7.19 5.91
C ASN A 6 -11.12 -6.69 4.68
N GLY A 7 -9.92 -7.22 4.46
CA GLY A 7 -9.04 -6.87 3.35
C GLY A 7 -7.97 -5.86 3.71
N TYR A 8 -6.95 -5.82 2.85
CA TYR A 8 -5.77 -4.97 2.98
C TYR A 8 -5.22 -4.62 1.59
N ARG A 9 -4.30 -3.65 1.55
CA ARG A 9 -3.54 -3.28 0.35
C ARG A 9 -2.06 -3.50 0.59
N LEU A 10 -1.41 -4.10 -0.40
CA LEU A 10 0.04 -4.19 -0.50
C LEU A 10 0.53 -3.17 -1.53
N ILE A 11 1.50 -2.34 -1.16
CA ILE A 11 2.10 -1.35 -2.05
C ILE A 11 3.61 -1.55 -2.09
N VAL A 12 4.17 -1.56 -3.30
CA VAL A 12 5.61 -1.57 -3.54
C VAL A 12 5.94 -0.35 -4.39
N ASN A 13 6.70 0.58 -3.83
CA ASN A 13 7.15 1.79 -4.52
C ASN A 13 8.48 1.51 -5.22
N CYS A 14 8.57 1.86 -6.51
CA CYS A 14 9.78 1.63 -7.31
C CYS A 14 10.16 2.90 -8.07
N ASN A 15 11.40 3.35 -7.89
CA ASN A 15 11.98 4.54 -8.50
C ASN A 15 11.17 5.82 -8.25
N GLN A 16 11.49 6.89 -8.99
CA GLN A 16 10.96 8.24 -8.81
C GLN A 16 9.44 8.31 -8.94
N HIS A 17 8.86 7.69 -9.97
CA HIS A 17 7.41 7.77 -10.22
C HIS A 17 6.59 6.97 -9.20
N GLY A 18 7.19 5.97 -8.55
CA GLY A 18 6.58 5.24 -7.45
C GLY A 18 6.79 5.91 -6.09
N GLY A 19 7.59 6.98 -6.00
CA GLY A 19 7.90 7.62 -4.71
C GLY A 19 8.78 6.75 -3.80
N GLN A 20 9.74 6.00 -4.35
CA GLN A 20 10.64 5.18 -3.54
C GLN A 20 11.65 6.04 -2.76
N GLU A 21 11.66 5.90 -1.43
CA GLU A 21 12.60 6.61 -0.55
C GLU A 21 13.77 5.71 -0.09
N VAL A 22 13.49 4.43 0.23
CA VAL A 22 14.50 3.45 0.66
C VAL A 22 14.82 2.49 -0.48
N TYR A 23 16.09 2.48 -0.92
CA TYR A 23 16.59 1.68 -2.03
C TYR A 23 16.91 0.23 -1.66
N HIS A 24 15.98 -0.40 -0.95
CA HIS A 24 15.87 -1.84 -0.76
C HIS A 24 14.41 -2.20 -1.00
N ILE A 25 14.14 -3.26 -1.76
CA ILE A 25 12.76 -3.67 -2.05
C ILE A 25 12.01 -3.95 -0.74
N HIS A 26 10.89 -3.28 -0.55
CA HIS A 26 10.04 -3.45 0.62
C HIS A 26 8.58 -3.23 0.21
N MET A 27 7.68 -3.63 1.10
CA MET A 27 6.24 -3.63 0.88
C MET A 27 5.54 -2.99 2.06
N HIS A 28 4.61 -2.07 1.77
CA HIS A 28 3.70 -1.53 2.76
C HIS A 28 2.46 -2.41 2.84
N LEU A 29 2.10 -2.85 4.05
CA LEU A 29 0.81 -3.48 4.35
C LEU A 29 -0.08 -2.44 5.03
N LEU A 30 -1.17 -2.07 4.37
CA LEU A 30 -2.13 -1.08 4.84
C LEU A 30 -3.49 -1.75 5.04
N GLY A 31 -4.16 -1.49 6.15
CA GLY A 31 -5.50 -1.98 6.43
C GLY A 31 -5.94 -1.64 7.85
N GLY A 32 -7.11 -2.12 8.24
CA GLY A 32 -7.78 -1.76 9.50
C GLY A 32 -8.99 -0.84 9.31
N GLU A 33 -9.16 -0.27 8.12
CA GLU A 33 -10.29 0.57 7.72
C GLU A 33 -10.43 0.60 6.17
N PRO A 34 -11.57 1.06 5.61
CA PRO A 34 -11.70 1.27 4.18
C PRO A 34 -10.68 2.29 3.63
N LEU A 35 -9.74 1.83 2.81
CA LEU A 35 -8.62 2.66 2.31
C LEU A 35 -8.98 3.57 1.12
N GLY A 36 -10.23 3.57 0.66
CA GLY A 36 -10.63 4.27 -0.56
C GLY A 36 -10.01 3.71 -1.85
N PRO A 37 -10.33 4.30 -3.02
CA PRO A 37 -9.73 3.90 -4.30
C PRO A 37 -8.24 4.25 -4.37
N MET A 38 -7.45 3.51 -5.15
CA MET A 38 -6.03 3.87 -5.38
C MET A 38 -5.87 5.09 -6.27
N LEU A 39 -6.78 5.25 -7.23
CA LEU A 39 -6.87 6.41 -8.11
C LEU A 39 -8.34 6.84 -8.11
N SER A 40 -8.58 8.10 -7.82
CA SER A 40 -9.86 8.75 -8.04
C SER A 40 -9.66 9.73 -9.18
N ASN A 41 -10.46 9.57 -10.23
CA ASN A 41 -10.46 10.42 -11.43
C ASN A 41 -10.64 11.90 -11.08
#